data_AF-A0A497F7X6-F1
#
_entry.id   AF-A0A497F7X6-F1
#
_cell.length_a   1.000
_cell.length_b   1.000
_cell.length_c   1.000
_cell.angle_alpha   90.00
_cell.angle_beta   90.00
_cell.angle_gamma   90.00
#
_symmetry.space_group_name_H-M   'P 1'
#
loop_
_entity.id
_entity.type
_entity.pdbx_description
1 polymer ?
#
loop_
_entity_poly.entity_id
_entity_poly.type
_entity_poly.pdbx_seq_one_letter_code
_entity_poly.pdbx_strand_id
1 'polypeptide(L)'
;MLLMTRLYSYQVVITSVTEILLAIYLLRDLGIRLSDLYRDDVRNVRCIGWIALLVLFCEGLFFLESLISANLYYSGDVGKYWSWWYDMIKHVPLWARYFNALAIPFISGVCEEVIYRAYGVTALEKLVGFKKAVIIQAIAFGVFHVWPLHILITFTIGLVFGLVYVRRRKLTVLTVAHTLVDLIGFSTFIVPR
;
A
#
# COMPACT_ATOMS: atom_id res chain seq x y z
N MET A 1 -8.60 -8.70 -23.92
CA MET A 1 -8.73 -9.13 -22.51
C MET A 1 -7.58 -10.04 -22.05
N LEU A 2 -7.33 -11.17 -22.73
CA LEU A 2 -6.34 -12.18 -22.29
C LEU A 2 -4.87 -11.70 -22.27
N LEU A 3 -4.48 -10.81 -23.19
CA LEU A 3 -3.14 -10.18 -23.18
C LEU A 3 -2.97 -9.23 -21.97
N MET A 4 -4.00 -8.43 -21.67
CA MET A 4 -3.96 -7.46 -20.58
C MET A 4 -3.88 -8.14 -19.22
N THR A 5 -4.62 -9.23 -19.00
CA THR A 5 -4.54 -9.97 -17.73
C THR A 5 -3.20 -10.69 -17.55
N ARG A 6 -2.56 -11.12 -18.64
CA ARG A 6 -1.18 -11.64 -18.60
C ARG A 6 -0.17 -10.55 -18.29
N LEU A 7 -0.25 -9.39 -18.95
CA LEU A 7 0.64 -8.26 -18.69
C LEU A 7 0.56 -7.82 -17.22
N TYR A 8 -0.67 -7.67 -16.69
CA TYR A 8 -0.90 -7.40 -15.27
C TYR A 8 -0.23 -8.44 -14.37
N SER A 9 -0.38 -9.74 -14.69
CA SER A 9 0.18 -10.82 -13.89
C SER A 9 1.72 -10.83 -13.88
N TYR A 10 2.37 -10.49 -14.98
CA TYR A 10 3.84 -10.39 -14.99
C TYR A 10 4.32 -9.09 -14.34
N GLN A 11 3.58 -8.01 -14.53
CA GLN A 11 3.88 -6.72 -13.90
C GLN A 11 3.94 -6.85 -12.38
N VAL A 12 2.99 -7.54 -11.74
CA VAL A 12 2.99 -7.67 -10.27
C VAL A 12 4.27 -8.35 -9.76
N VAL A 13 4.74 -9.40 -10.44
CA VAL A 13 5.97 -10.10 -10.05
C VAL A 13 7.19 -9.22 -10.25
N ILE A 14 7.28 -8.52 -11.39
CA ILE A 14 8.40 -7.63 -11.70
C ILE A 14 8.45 -6.48 -10.68
N THR A 15 7.31 -5.87 -10.37
CA THR A 15 7.22 -4.79 -9.38
C THR A 15 7.66 -5.28 -8.01
N SER A 16 7.17 -6.42 -7.53
CA SER A 16 7.58 -6.98 -6.24
C SER A 16 9.08 -7.27 -6.15
N VAL A 17 9.67 -7.85 -7.19
CA VAL A 17 11.13 -8.10 -7.23
C VAL A 17 11.88 -6.78 -7.19
N THR A 18 11.42 -5.78 -7.94
CA THR A 18 12.03 -4.45 -7.97
C THR A 18 11.97 -3.77 -6.61
N GLU A 19 10.82 -3.82 -5.93
CA GLU A 19 10.63 -3.26 -4.60
C GLU A 19 11.53 -3.92 -3.55
N ILE A 20 11.62 -5.26 -3.56
CA ILE A 20 12.50 -6.00 -2.65
C ILE A 20 13.96 -5.57 -2.85
N LEU A 21 14.43 -5.57 -4.11
CA LEU A 21 15.80 -5.19 -4.43
C LEU A 21 16.08 -3.74 -4.06
N LEU A 22 15.15 -2.84 -4.35
CA LEU A 22 15.27 -1.42 -4.01
C LEU A 22 15.27 -1.21 -2.50
N ALA A 23 14.36 -1.84 -1.75
CA ALA A 23 14.31 -1.75 -0.29
C ALA A 23 15.62 -2.22 0.34
N ILE A 24 16.19 -3.34 -0.13
CA ILE A 24 17.49 -3.86 0.34
C ILE A 24 18.60 -2.84 0.04
N TYR A 25 18.64 -2.31 -1.18
CA TYR A 25 19.62 -1.29 -1.57
C TYR A 25 19.53 -0.05 -0.69
N LEU A 26 18.33 0.49 -0.47
CA LEU A 26 18.11 1.71 0.30
C LEU A 26 18.41 1.54 1.79
N LEU A 27 18.14 0.36 2.37
CA LEU A 27 18.56 0.05 3.75
C LEU A 27 20.09 0.05 3.88
N ARG A 28 20.80 -0.49 2.88
CA ARG A 28 22.27 -0.46 2.85
C ARG A 28 22.81 0.96 2.73
N ASP A 29 22.20 1.80 1.89
CA ASP A 29 22.59 3.21 1.74
C ASP A 29 22.43 4.00 3.05
N LEU A 30 21.35 3.75 3.80
CA LEU A 30 21.15 4.33 5.13
C LEU A 30 22.10 3.78 6.20
N GLY A 31 22.78 2.66 5.94
CA GLY A 31 23.61 1.98 6.93
C GLY A 31 22.82 1.38 8.10
N ILE A 32 21.53 1.06 7.92
CA ILE A 32 20.66 0.48 8.96
C ILE A 32 20.21 -0.93 8.60
N ARG A 33 19.89 -1.75 9.62
CA ARG A 33 19.28 -3.07 9.41
C ARG A 33 17.78 -2.95 9.48
N LEU A 34 17.08 -3.85 8.77
CA LEU A 34 15.62 -3.92 8.82
C LEU A 34 15.12 -4.04 10.27
N SER A 35 15.76 -4.90 11.09
CA SER A 35 15.42 -5.10 12.50
C SER A 35 15.48 -3.82 13.35
N ASP A 36 16.27 -2.82 12.95
CA ASP A 36 16.36 -1.56 13.68
C ASP A 36 15.06 -0.76 13.61
N LEU A 37 14.27 -0.97 12.56
CA LEU A 37 13.00 -0.30 12.31
C LEU A 37 11.81 -0.99 13.01
N TYR A 38 11.98 -2.21 13.51
CA TYR A 38 10.92 -3.04 14.11
C TYR A 38 11.21 -3.36 15.58
N ARG A 39 11.06 -2.35 16.44
CA ARG A 39 11.33 -2.46 17.88
C ARG A 39 10.10 -2.26 18.77
N ASP A 40 8.92 -2.09 18.18
CA ASP A 40 7.69 -1.96 18.95
C ASP A 40 7.12 -3.33 19.32
N ASP A 41 6.64 -3.49 20.55
CA ASP A 41 5.84 -4.65 20.92
C ASP A 41 4.42 -4.47 20.37
N VAL A 42 4.05 -5.29 19.41
CA VAL A 42 2.72 -5.28 18.78
C VAL A 42 1.60 -5.65 19.75
N ARG A 43 1.91 -6.28 20.89
CA ARG A 43 0.93 -6.60 21.95
C ARG A 43 0.62 -5.41 22.83
N ASN A 44 1.36 -4.31 22.71
CA ASN A 44 1.09 -3.09 23.45
C ASN A 44 -0.23 -2.45 22.98
N VAL A 45 -1.14 -2.14 23.91
CA VAL A 45 -2.45 -1.54 23.60
C VAL A 45 -2.35 -0.26 22.76
N ARG A 46 -1.30 0.55 22.95
CA ARG A 46 -1.09 1.75 22.13
C ARG A 46 -0.72 1.38 20.70
N CYS A 47 0.11 0.36 20.49
CA CYS A 47 0.44 -0.14 19.15
C CYS A 47 -0.81 -0.68 18.46
N ILE A 48 -1.59 -1.50 19.16
CA ILE A 48 -2.86 -2.04 18.66
C ILE A 48 -3.82 -0.90 18.29
N GLY A 49 -3.98 0.09 19.15
CA GLY A 49 -4.84 1.26 18.89
C GLY A 49 -4.41 2.05 17.65
N TRP A 50 -3.10 2.26 17.45
CA TRP A 50 -2.60 2.90 16.24
C TRP A 50 -2.81 2.07 14.99
N ILE A 51 -2.55 0.76 15.06
CA ILE A 51 -2.78 -0.16 13.92
C ILE A 51 -4.26 -0.12 13.54
N ALA A 52 -5.17 -0.30 14.50
CA ALA A 52 -6.61 -0.28 14.28
C ALA A 52 -7.07 1.06 13.67
N LEU A 53 -6.58 2.18 14.19
CA LEU A 53 -6.91 3.51 13.66
C LEU A 53 -6.46 3.67 12.20
N LEU A 54 -5.24 3.24 11.87
CA LEU A 54 -4.71 3.35 10.52
C LEU A 54 -5.44 2.42 9.54
N VAL A 55 -5.76 1.19 9.96
CA VAL A 55 -6.56 0.26 9.16
C VAL A 55 -7.94 0.87 8.88
N LEU A 56 -8.67 1.31 9.91
CA LEU A 56 -10.00 1.94 9.74
C LEU A 56 -9.95 3.18 8.85
N PHE A 57 -8.89 3.99 8.97
CA PHE A 57 -8.67 5.14 8.12
C PHE A 57 -8.48 4.75 6.65
N CYS A 58 -7.62 3.78 6.36
CA CYS A 58 -7.39 3.29 5.00
C CYS A 58 -8.63 2.64 4.41
N GLU A 59 -9.30 1.75 5.14
CA GLU A 59 -10.55 1.11 4.71
C GLU A 59 -11.65 2.14 4.42
N GLY A 60 -11.75 3.20 5.25
CA GLY A 60 -12.68 4.31 5.01
C GLY A 60 -12.39 5.03 3.69
N LEU A 61 -11.12 5.25 3.36
CA LEU A 61 -10.72 5.88 2.09
C LEU A 61 -10.97 4.99 0.88
N PHE A 62 -10.67 3.69 0.96
CA PHE A 62 -10.96 2.75 -0.13
C PHE A 62 -12.45 2.52 -0.33
N PHE A 63 -13.23 2.50 0.76
CA PHE A 63 -14.67 2.50 0.67
C PHE A 63 -15.19 3.75 -0.04
N LEU A 64 -14.67 4.94 0.31
CA LEU A 64 -15.00 6.19 -0.37
C LEU A 64 -14.62 6.15 -1.86
N GLU A 65 -13.44 5.61 -2.20
CA GLU A 65 -13.01 5.39 -3.58
C GLU A 65 -14.01 4.54 -4.36
N SER A 66 -14.52 3.46 -3.74
CA SER A 66 -15.53 2.58 -4.35
C SER A 66 -16.86 3.32 -4.61
N LEU A 67 -17.30 4.18 -3.68
CA LEU A 67 -18.51 4.97 -3.84
C LEU A 67 -18.37 6.02 -4.95
N ILE A 68 -17.23 6.70 -5.01
CA ILE A 68 -16.93 7.68 -6.07
C ILE A 68 -16.89 6.96 -7.42
N SER A 69 -16.20 5.82 -7.50
CA SER A 69 -16.12 5.02 -8.73
C SER A 69 -17.50 4.54 -9.20
N ALA A 70 -18.35 4.07 -8.29
CA ALA A 70 -19.72 3.69 -8.60
C ALA A 70 -20.54 4.88 -9.14
N ASN A 71 -20.37 6.07 -8.57
CA ASN A 71 -21.03 7.28 -9.06
C ASN A 71 -20.54 7.71 -10.45
N LEU A 72 -19.22 7.68 -10.69
CA LEU A 72 -18.62 8.11 -11.95
C LEU A 72 -18.92 7.17 -13.11
N TYR A 73 -18.90 5.85 -12.87
CA TYR A 73 -18.93 4.85 -13.94
C TYR A 73 -20.22 4.03 -14.01
N TYR A 74 -21.01 3.99 -12.93
CA TYR A 74 -22.19 3.12 -12.80
C TYR A 74 -23.43 3.84 -12.27
N SER A 75 -23.50 5.18 -12.40
CA SER A 75 -24.64 6.00 -11.98
C SER A 75 -25.02 5.82 -10.50
N GLY A 76 -24.04 5.56 -9.64
CA GLY A 76 -24.22 5.35 -8.20
C GLY A 76 -24.57 3.92 -7.80
N ASP A 77 -24.70 3.00 -8.76
CA ASP A 77 -24.98 1.59 -8.49
C ASP A 77 -23.71 0.86 -8.02
N VAL A 78 -23.55 0.79 -6.70
CA VAL A 78 -22.45 0.10 -6.03
C VAL A 78 -22.44 -1.40 -6.38
N GLY A 79 -23.60 -2.02 -6.53
CA GLY A 79 -23.72 -3.44 -6.87
C GLY A 79 -23.14 -3.74 -8.26
N LYS A 80 -23.42 -2.89 -9.25
CA LYS A 80 -22.84 -3.01 -10.60
C LYS A 80 -21.33 -2.80 -10.61
N TYR A 81 -20.83 -1.81 -9.88
CA TYR A 81 -19.39 -1.58 -9.75
C TYR A 81 -18.66 -2.82 -9.21
N TRP A 82 -19.14 -3.39 -8.10
CA TRP A 82 -18.52 -4.59 -7.53
C TRP A 82 -18.70 -5.82 -8.41
N SER A 83 -19.84 -5.97 -9.09
CA SER A 83 -20.05 -7.07 -10.05
C SER A 83 -19.03 -7.00 -11.20
N TRP A 84 -18.78 -5.80 -11.73
CA TRP A 84 -17.75 -5.58 -12.74
C TRP A 84 -16.34 -5.88 -12.21
N TRP A 85 -16.02 -5.45 -10.99
CA TRP A 85 -14.73 -5.75 -10.36
C TRP A 85 -14.47 -7.26 -10.26
N TYR A 86 -15.46 -8.01 -9.76
CA TYR A 86 -15.34 -9.46 -9.65
C TYR A 86 -15.25 -10.15 -11.01
N ASP A 87 -15.98 -9.68 -12.02
CA ASP A 87 -15.88 -10.19 -13.40
C ASP A 87 -14.48 -9.97 -13.99
N MET A 88 -13.90 -8.78 -13.79
CA MET A 88 -12.53 -8.48 -14.19
C MET A 88 -11.52 -9.42 -13.52
N ILE A 89 -11.63 -9.64 -12.20
CA ILE A 89 -10.74 -10.53 -11.45
C ILE A 89 -10.81 -11.97 -11.95
N LYS A 90 -11.98 -12.47 -12.37
CA LYS A 90 -12.12 -13.84 -12.91
C LYS A 90 -11.25 -14.09 -14.14
N HIS A 91 -10.89 -13.05 -14.89
CA HIS A 91 -10.01 -13.15 -16.05
C HIS A 91 -8.51 -13.13 -15.71
N VAL A 92 -8.14 -12.86 -14.45
CA VAL A 92 -6.76 -12.94 -13.97
C VAL A 92 -6.39 -14.42 -13.74
N PRO A 93 -5.22 -14.88 -14.22
CA PRO A 93 -4.71 -16.22 -13.96
C PRO A 93 -4.73 -16.59 -12.47
N LEU A 94 -5.10 -17.84 -12.17
CA LEU A 94 -5.31 -18.30 -10.80
C LEU A 94 -4.07 -18.13 -9.90
N TRP A 95 -2.89 -18.43 -10.44
CA TRP A 95 -1.63 -18.24 -9.71
C TRP A 95 -1.41 -16.77 -9.32
N ALA A 96 -1.73 -15.83 -10.21
CA ALA A 96 -1.53 -14.41 -9.99
C ALA A 96 -2.54 -13.86 -8.98
N ARG A 97 -3.76 -14.40 -8.97
CA ARG A 97 -4.77 -14.07 -7.96
C ARG A 97 -4.33 -14.49 -6.56
N TYR A 98 -3.83 -15.72 -6.40
CA TYR A 98 -3.30 -16.16 -5.10
C TYR A 98 -2.02 -15.42 -4.72
N PHE A 99 -1.15 -15.09 -5.68
CA PHE A 99 0.03 -14.27 -5.42
C PHE A 99 -0.36 -12.89 -4.90
N ASN A 100 -1.32 -12.21 -5.52
CA ASN A 100 -1.87 -10.94 -5.05
C ASN A 100 -2.49 -11.06 -3.65
N ALA A 101 -3.27 -12.10 -3.38
CA ALA A 101 -3.96 -12.24 -2.10
C ALA A 101 -3.04 -12.65 -0.94
N LEU A 102 -1.95 -13.38 -1.20
CA LEU A 102 -1.17 -14.05 -0.15
C LEU A 102 0.28 -13.59 -0.03
N ALA A 103 0.88 -13.04 -1.10
CA ALA A 103 2.28 -12.62 -1.10
C ALA A 103 2.42 -11.10 -1.08
N ILE A 104 1.67 -10.40 -1.95
CA ILE A 104 1.79 -8.94 -2.09
C ILE A 104 1.57 -8.18 -0.78
N PRO A 105 0.56 -8.46 0.06
CA PRO A 105 0.35 -7.73 1.31
C PRO A 105 1.60 -7.65 2.19
N PHE A 106 2.37 -8.74 2.24
CA PHE A 106 3.58 -8.83 3.05
C PHE A 106 4.78 -8.18 2.36
N ILE A 107 4.86 -8.29 1.03
CA ILE A 107 5.96 -7.69 0.26
C ILE A 107 5.81 -6.16 0.26
N SER A 108 4.66 -5.65 -0.21
CA SER A 108 4.36 -4.22 -0.28
C SER A 108 4.35 -3.59 1.10
N GLY A 109 3.65 -4.21 2.06
CA GLY A 109 3.56 -3.69 3.44
C GLY A 109 4.91 -3.49 4.13
N VAL A 110 5.94 -4.27 3.77
CA VAL A 110 7.31 -4.08 4.26
C VAL A 110 8.12 -3.16 3.35
N CYS A 111 8.19 -3.47 2.05
CA CYS A 111 9.11 -2.82 1.11
C CYS A 111 8.72 -1.37 0.87
N GLU A 112 7.44 -1.07 0.68
CA GLU A 112 6.99 0.28 0.46
C GLU A 112 7.20 1.15 1.70
N GLU A 113 6.94 0.63 2.90
CA GLU A 113 7.22 1.37 4.14
C GLU A 113 8.74 1.64 4.31
N VAL A 114 9.60 0.72 3.90
CA VAL A 114 11.05 0.95 3.86
C VAL A 114 11.42 2.04 2.85
N ILE A 115 10.96 1.91 1.60
CA ILE A 115 11.32 2.83 0.50
C ILE A 115 10.85 4.25 0.79
N TYR A 116 9.58 4.38 1.16
CA TYR A 116 8.90 5.67 1.21
C TYR A 116 9.03 6.37 2.57
N ARG A 117 9.03 5.59 3.66
CA ARG A 117 9.06 6.15 5.02
C ARG A 117 10.47 6.09 5.57
N ALA A 118 11.03 4.90 5.73
CA ALA A 118 12.36 4.77 6.32
C ALA A 118 13.44 5.51 5.51
N TYR A 119 13.46 5.31 4.20
CA TYR A 119 14.37 6.03 3.32
C TYR A 119 13.82 7.38 2.89
N GLY A 120 12.68 7.41 2.19
CA GLY A 120 12.15 8.61 1.56
C GLY A 120 12.03 9.80 2.50
N VAL A 121 11.35 9.64 3.65
CA VAL A 121 11.23 10.72 4.64
C VAL A 121 12.59 11.09 5.23
N THR A 122 13.38 10.12 5.69
CA THR A 122 14.66 10.38 6.36
C THR A 122 15.67 11.08 5.46
N ALA A 123 15.75 10.69 4.19
CA ALA A 123 16.65 11.29 3.21
C ALA A 123 16.19 12.70 2.84
N LEU A 124 14.91 12.89 2.52
CA LEU A 124 14.38 14.19 2.14
C LEU A 124 14.37 15.19 3.30
N GLU A 125 14.14 14.74 4.53
CA GLU A 125 14.10 15.61 5.70
C GLU A 125 15.42 16.35 5.93
N LYS A 126 16.56 15.70 5.65
CA LYS A 126 17.89 16.33 5.71
C LYS A 126 18.06 17.46 4.70
N LEU A 127 17.33 17.43 3.59
CA LEU A 127 17.45 18.38 2.49
C LEU A 127 16.43 19.52 2.56
N VAL A 128 15.19 19.20 2.93
CA VAL A 128 14.05 20.14 2.82
C VAL A 128 13.24 20.30 4.11
N GLY A 129 13.63 19.62 5.19
CA GLY A 129 12.90 19.57 6.45
C GLY A 129 11.67 18.64 6.42
N PHE A 130 11.20 18.24 7.60
CA PHE A 130 10.23 17.14 7.73
C PHE A 130 8.89 17.40 7.02
N LYS A 131 8.38 18.65 7.05
CA LYS A 131 7.08 18.99 6.46
C LYS A 131 7.08 18.74 4.95
N LYS A 132 8.11 19.25 4.25
CA LYS A 132 8.27 19.07 2.80
C LYS A 132 8.63 17.63 2.47
N ALA A 133 9.45 16.97 3.28
CA ALA A 133 9.79 15.56 3.11
C ALA A 133 8.55 14.67 3.07
N VAL A 134 7.62 14.83 4.03
CA VAL A 134 6.37 14.06 4.07
C VAL A 134 5.50 14.32 2.84
N ILE A 135 5.38 15.57 2.39
CA ILE A 135 4.58 15.90 1.21
C ILE A 135 5.18 15.29 -0.06
N ILE A 136 6.49 15.49 -0.30
CA ILE A 136 7.18 14.99 -1.49
C ILE A 136 7.14 13.46 -1.53
N GLN A 137 7.40 12.80 -0.40
CA GLN A 137 7.30 11.35 -0.33
C GLN A 137 5.87 10.88 -0.64
N ALA A 138 4.85 11.52 -0.07
CA ALA A 138 3.46 11.14 -0.29
C ALA A 138 3.04 11.32 -1.75
N ILE A 139 3.51 12.37 -2.43
CA ILE A 139 3.30 12.55 -3.87
C ILE A 139 3.93 11.39 -4.64
N ALA A 140 5.19 11.05 -4.35
CA ALA A 140 5.89 9.95 -5.00
C ALA A 140 5.18 8.60 -4.76
N PHE A 141 4.67 8.38 -3.55
CA PHE A 141 3.88 7.21 -3.19
C PHE A 141 2.56 7.15 -3.96
N GLY A 142 1.82 8.27 -4.02
CA GLY A 142 0.58 8.34 -4.77
C GLY A 142 0.78 8.07 -6.25
N VAL A 143 1.70 8.80 -6.90
CA VAL A 143 1.97 8.70 -8.35
C VAL A 143 2.39 7.29 -8.78
N PHE A 144 3.09 6.55 -7.91
CA PHE A 144 3.48 5.16 -8.17
C PHE A 144 2.30 4.23 -8.49
N HIS A 145 1.09 4.59 -8.05
CA HIS A 145 -0.11 3.78 -8.23
C HIS A 145 -0.85 3.99 -9.56
N VAL A 146 -0.40 4.95 -10.40
CA VAL A 146 -0.79 5.22 -11.81
C VAL A 146 -2.26 5.57 -12.09
N TRP A 147 -3.23 5.05 -11.32
CA TRP A 147 -4.66 5.26 -11.51
C TRP A 147 -5.11 6.58 -10.87
N PRO A 148 -5.73 7.53 -11.61
CA PRO A 148 -5.95 8.90 -11.13
C PRO A 148 -6.67 9.05 -9.79
N LEU A 149 -7.80 8.35 -9.60
CA LEU A 149 -8.54 8.41 -8.33
C LEU A 149 -7.73 7.76 -7.20
N HIS A 150 -7.13 6.59 -7.49
CA HIS A 150 -6.32 5.85 -6.55
C HIS A 150 -5.05 6.61 -6.13
N ILE A 151 -4.44 7.42 -7.02
CA ILE A 151 -3.32 8.32 -6.72
C ILE A 151 -3.70 9.30 -5.60
N LEU A 152 -4.91 9.87 -5.62
CA LEU A 152 -5.36 10.80 -4.58
C LEU A 152 -5.57 10.10 -3.23
N ILE A 153 -6.11 8.89 -3.26
CA ILE A 153 -6.32 8.07 -2.07
C ILE A 153 -4.99 7.67 -1.45
N THR A 154 -4.10 7.07 -2.24
CA THR A 154 -2.78 6.62 -1.79
C THR A 154 -1.88 7.79 -1.40
N PHE A 155 -1.94 8.94 -2.06
CA PHE A 155 -1.31 10.18 -1.60
C PHE A 155 -1.75 10.55 -0.17
N THR A 156 -3.05 10.51 0.09
CA THR A 156 -3.62 10.84 1.41
C THR A 156 -3.15 9.86 2.48
N ILE A 157 -3.11 8.56 2.17
CA ILE A 157 -2.53 7.52 3.03
C ILE A 157 -1.05 7.79 3.28
N GLY A 158 -0.28 8.08 2.22
CA GLY A 158 1.16 8.37 2.28
C GLY A 158 1.48 9.60 3.14
N LEU A 159 0.61 10.62 3.16
CA LEU A 159 0.72 11.77 4.06
C LEU A 159 0.56 11.33 5.52
N VAL A 160 -0.52 10.61 5.85
CA VAL A 160 -0.79 10.17 7.23
C VAL A 160 0.30 9.24 7.74
N PHE A 161 0.69 8.25 6.94
CA PHE A 161 1.74 7.30 7.29
C PHE A 161 3.10 8.01 7.44
N GLY A 162 3.42 8.96 6.56
CA GLY A 162 4.61 9.79 6.68
C GLY A 162 4.63 10.62 7.98
N LEU A 163 3.50 11.22 8.37
CA LEU A 163 3.38 11.97 9.63
C LEU A 163 3.52 11.08 10.87
N VAL A 164 2.99 9.86 10.83
CA VAL A 164 3.17 8.88 11.91
C VAL A 164 4.64 8.45 11.98
N TYR A 165 5.27 8.21 10.83
CA TYR A 165 6.68 7.83 10.76
C TYR A 165 7.61 8.90 11.35
N VAL A 166 7.42 10.18 10.99
CA VAL A 166 8.25 11.29 11.52
C VAL A 166 8.27 11.31 13.05
N ARG A 167 7.15 10.98 13.69
CA ARG A 167 7.02 10.95 15.16
C ARG A 167 7.59 9.68 15.80
N ARG A 168 7.41 8.52 15.15
CA ARG A 168 7.75 7.23 15.77
C ARG A 168 9.14 6.73 15.39
N ARG A 169 9.61 7.03 14.18
CA ARG A 169 10.84 6.50 13.55
C ARG A 169 10.93 4.97 13.61
N LYS A 170 9.77 4.31 13.53
CA LYS A 170 9.60 2.86 13.55
C LYS A 170 8.55 2.49 12.53
N LEU A 171 8.72 1.32 11.91
CA LEU A 171 7.81 0.83 10.88
C LEU A 171 6.78 -0.18 11.38
N THR A 172 6.96 -0.78 12.55
CA THR A 172 6.08 -1.87 13.04
C THR A 172 4.59 -1.58 12.90
N VAL A 173 4.14 -0.42 13.40
CA VAL A 173 2.72 -0.03 13.32
C VAL A 173 2.27 0.20 11.87
N LEU A 174 3.12 0.81 11.05
CA LEU A 174 2.79 1.16 9.67
C LEU A 174 2.71 -0.10 8.80
N THR A 175 3.73 -0.95 8.86
CA THR A 175 3.80 -2.19 8.09
C THR A 175 2.68 -3.15 8.47
N VAL A 176 2.36 -3.30 9.76
CA VAL A 176 1.25 -4.18 10.17
C VAL A 176 -0.07 -3.61 9.67
N ALA A 177 -0.32 -2.31 9.81
CA ALA A 177 -1.53 -1.69 9.29
C ALA A 177 -1.65 -1.85 7.77
N HIS A 178 -0.58 -1.55 7.03
CA HIS A 178 -0.52 -1.68 5.57
C HIS A 178 -0.79 -3.13 5.13
N THR A 179 -0.08 -4.09 5.73
CA THR A 179 -0.28 -5.52 5.43
C THR A 179 -1.73 -5.96 5.67
N LEU A 180 -2.35 -5.50 6.76
CA LEU A 180 -3.74 -5.85 7.06
C LEU A 180 -4.73 -5.24 6.06
N VAL A 181 -4.52 -3.99 5.68
CA VAL A 181 -5.33 -3.31 4.65
C VAL A 181 -5.22 -4.04 3.32
N ASP A 182 -4.00 -4.40 2.91
CA ASP A 182 -3.79 -5.14 1.66
C ASP A 182 -4.39 -6.55 1.71
N LEU A 183 -4.31 -7.24 2.87
CA LEU A 183 -4.99 -8.53 3.05
C LEU A 183 -6.51 -8.40 2.88
N ILE A 184 -7.11 -7.34 3.43
CA ILE A 184 -8.55 -7.08 3.29
C ILE A 184 -8.89 -6.76 1.84
N GLY A 185 -8.19 -5.82 1.21
CA GLY A 185 -8.44 -5.42 -0.18
C GLY A 185 -8.21 -6.55 -1.18
N PHE A 186 -7.06 -7.24 -1.08
CA PHE A 186 -6.71 -8.34 -1.97
C PHE A 186 -7.43 -9.65 -1.66
N SER A 187 -8.17 -9.75 -0.54
CA SER A 187 -9.09 -10.89 -0.33
C SER A 187 -10.12 -11.02 -1.47
N THR A 188 -10.46 -9.91 -2.13
CA THR A 188 -11.34 -9.88 -3.31
C THR A 188 -10.78 -10.65 -4.51
N PHE A 189 -9.48 -10.99 -4.52
CA PHE A 189 -8.88 -11.84 -5.55
C PHE A 189 -9.17 -13.33 -5.33
N ILE A 190 -9.74 -13.72 -4.18
CA ILE A 190 -10.13 -15.10 -3.84
C ILE A 190 -11.62 -15.33 -4.16
N VAL A 191 -12.00 -15.18 -5.43
CA VAL A 191 -13.36 -15.46 -5.93
C VAL A 191 -13.47 -16.89 -6.50
N PRO A 192 -14.53 -17.65 -6.22
CA PRO A 192 -14.82 -18.87 -6.98
C PRO A 192 -14.89 -18.58 -8.48
N ARG A 193 -14.45 -19.54 -9.30
CA ARG A 193 -14.59 -19.42 -10.76
C ARG A 193 -16.05 -19.45 -11.17
#